data_AF-A0A975NYP6-F1
#
_entry.id   AF-A0A975NYP6-F1
#
_cell.length_a   1.000
_cell.length_b   1.000
_cell.length_c   1.000
_cell.angle_alpha   90.00
_cell.angle_beta   90.00
_cell.angle_gamma   90.00
#
_symmetry.space_group_name_H-M   'P 1'
#
loop_
_entity.id
_entity.type
_entity.pdbx_description
1 polymer ?
#
loop_
_entity_poly.entity_id
_entity_poly.type
_entity_poly.pdbx_seq_one_letter_code
_entity_poly.pdbx_strand_id
1 'polypeptide(L)'
;MVVGALRRTSVAIGCAAFIAGPALAQAPAALPGYNAAIGESSISGISSGAFMAVQFGTAWSSVIKGVGVVAGGPYWCAKASGFFSYWSSITNATGPCLSGPLPGMSNFFAKADAKSASGAIDSLQFVSRQKVYLFHGYNDVVVARSVADAAADFYRHYLGEANRGNLYYQTTIGAGHSLVVAQDPHRADLNECKASISPFIDQCGYDQAGIILQHIYGALSSPKAGPLTGTIRPFDQSLYTKPGSVGSLSLGKTGYVFVPKECENGEACRVHIALHGCNQQEGPEIGRRFIERTGYNAWADNNRLIVLYPQTAAKWYPYNPHACWDWWGYVNYDDSYVTKSGAQIRTIKAMLDALTARATPAAVSSPAPAAESIMLRVIDRSDTGADLAWVPQADATAYRVYRAGADGPFAAVAEVAGPSFADSGLTPKTAYRWRIAAIVNGVEGRASEEAAATTRPVPAPCANPGACPIGE
;
A
#
# COMPACT_ATOMS: atom_id res chain seq x y z
N MET A 1 83.38 52.40 16.90
CA MET A 1 83.58 51.25 17.81
C MET A 1 82.92 51.58 19.14
N VAL A 2 81.89 50.83 19.53
CA VAL A 2 81.61 50.31 20.88
C VAL A 2 80.27 49.56 20.76
N VAL A 3 80.30 48.34 21.29
CA VAL A 3 79.27 47.29 21.24
C VAL A 3 78.16 47.59 22.25
N GLY A 4 76.90 47.39 21.88
CA GLY A 4 75.74 47.48 22.78
C GLY A 4 74.74 46.36 22.52
N ALA A 5 74.62 45.45 23.48
CA ALA A 5 73.86 44.21 23.41
C ALA A 5 72.34 44.41 23.36
N LEU A 6 71.66 43.69 22.45
CA LEU A 6 70.20 43.58 22.40
C LEU A 6 69.78 42.17 22.84
N ARG A 7 68.99 42.13 23.93
CA ARG A 7 68.38 40.93 24.53
C ARG A 7 67.37 40.31 23.57
N ARG A 8 67.44 38.98 23.40
CA ARG A 8 66.45 38.16 22.69
C ARG A 8 65.25 37.87 23.60
N THR A 9 64.05 38.29 23.18
CA THR A 9 62.77 37.81 23.71
C THR A 9 62.20 36.78 22.75
N SER A 10 62.12 35.52 23.19
CA SER A 10 61.49 34.42 22.45
C SER A 10 59.98 34.45 22.72
N VAL A 11 59.16 34.69 21.70
CA VAL A 11 57.70 34.51 21.76
C VAL A 11 57.39 33.07 21.37
N ALA A 12 56.86 32.28 22.32
CA ALA A 12 56.39 30.93 22.05
C ALA A 12 54.97 30.99 21.45
N ILE A 13 54.84 30.62 20.18
CA ILE A 13 53.56 30.43 19.50
C ILE A 13 53.08 29.01 19.84
N GLY A 14 52.11 28.89 20.75
CA GLY A 14 51.45 27.63 21.05
C GLY A 14 50.44 27.28 19.95
N CYS A 15 50.80 26.36 19.05
CA CYS A 15 49.84 25.70 18.17
C CYS A 15 48.99 24.71 18.99
N ALA A 16 47.76 25.09 19.34
CA ALA A 16 46.77 24.15 19.84
C ALA A 16 46.27 23.29 18.68
N ALA A 17 46.76 22.06 18.57
CA ALA A 17 46.22 21.06 17.67
C ALA A 17 44.89 20.55 18.24
N PHE A 18 43.77 20.95 17.63
CA PHE A 18 42.47 20.31 17.86
C PHE A 18 42.52 18.91 17.24
N ILE A 19 42.71 17.90 18.08
CA ILE A 19 42.51 16.50 17.69
C ILE A 19 41.00 16.29 17.52
N ALA A 20 40.51 16.34 16.28
CA ALA A 20 39.18 15.88 15.97
C ALA A 20 39.12 14.37 16.25
N GLY A 21 38.46 13.97 17.34
CA GLY A 21 38.17 12.57 17.61
C GLY A 21 37.34 11.97 16.46
N PRO A 22 37.44 10.65 16.21
CA PRO A 22 36.60 9.99 15.22
C PRO A 22 35.13 10.26 15.59
N ALA A 23 34.35 10.73 14.60
CA ALA A 23 32.91 10.83 14.74
C ALA A 23 32.39 9.47 15.21
N LEU A 24 31.82 9.43 16.42
CA LEU A 24 31.17 8.24 16.94
C LEU A 24 30.16 7.78 15.90
N ALA A 25 30.34 6.56 15.38
CA ALA A 25 29.39 5.95 14.47
C ALA A 25 28.00 6.00 15.13
N GLN A 26 27.09 6.77 14.53
CA GLN A 26 25.74 6.95 15.03
C GLN A 26 25.11 5.55 15.11
N ALA A 27 24.62 5.18 16.31
CA ALA A 27 23.97 3.89 16.50
C ALA A 27 22.89 3.66 15.43
N PRO A 28 22.65 2.41 15.01
CA PRO A 28 21.64 2.14 13.99
C PRO A 28 20.28 2.72 14.44
N ALA A 29 19.71 3.62 13.64
CA ALA A 29 18.55 4.38 14.05
C ALA A 29 17.31 3.47 14.09
N ALA A 30 16.72 3.30 15.27
CA ALA A 30 15.40 2.71 15.41
C ALA A 30 14.33 3.64 14.79
N LEU A 31 13.18 3.07 14.42
CA LEU A 31 12.02 3.86 14.04
C LEU A 31 11.56 4.71 15.24
N PRO A 32 11.43 6.04 15.06
CA PRO A 32 10.80 6.89 16.05
C PRO A 32 9.29 6.60 16.14
N GLY A 33 8.71 6.78 17.32
CA GLY A 33 7.27 6.73 17.51
C GLY A 33 6.61 8.07 17.26
N TYR A 34 5.42 8.03 16.65
CA TYR A 34 4.61 9.18 16.25
C TYR A 34 3.21 9.10 16.86
N ASN A 35 2.50 10.23 16.83
CA ASN A 35 1.10 10.32 17.18
C ASN A 35 0.22 9.76 16.04
N ALA A 36 0.36 8.47 15.75
CA ALA A 36 -0.35 7.79 14.67
C ALA A 36 -1.23 6.67 15.22
N ALA A 37 -2.54 6.77 15.03
CA ALA A 37 -3.48 5.77 15.51
C ALA A 37 -3.31 4.45 14.76
N ILE A 38 -2.96 3.36 15.45
CA ILE A 38 -2.68 2.08 14.80
C ILE A 38 -3.87 1.54 14.01
N GLY A 39 -5.12 1.75 14.48
CA GLY A 39 -6.33 1.33 13.78
C GLY A 39 -6.63 2.10 12.48
N GLU A 40 -5.92 3.20 12.22
CA GLU A 40 -6.00 3.96 10.96
C GLU A 40 -4.90 3.56 9.96
N SER A 41 -4.21 2.44 10.23
CA SER A 41 -3.14 1.96 9.37
C SER A 41 -3.70 1.25 8.14
N SER A 42 -2.94 1.28 7.05
CA SER A 42 -3.27 0.53 5.84
C SER A 42 -2.01 -0.03 5.19
N ILE A 43 -2.18 -0.93 4.22
CA ILE A 43 -1.08 -1.59 3.53
C ILE A 43 -1.37 -1.72 2.04
N SER A 44 -0.35 -1.63 1.21
CA SER A 44 -0.45 -1.97 -0.20
C SER A 44 0.84 -2.60 -0.69
N GLY A 45 0.78 -3.25 -1.84
CA GLY A 45 1.98 -3.71 -2.51
C GLY A 45 1.75 -4.15 -3.95
N ILE A 46 2.85 -4.44 -4.62
CA ILE A 46 2.93 -4.95 -5.99
C ILE A 46 3.54 -6.36 -5.99
N SER A 47 3.06 -7.25 -6.85
CA SER A 47 3.69 -8.58 -7.05
C SER A 47 3.76 -9.38 -5.73
N SER A 48 4.92 -9.91 -5.35
CA SER A 48 5.11 -10.54 -4.03
C SER A 48 4.73 -9.64 -2.84
N GLY A 49 4.89 -8.31 -2.98
CA GLY A 49 4.44 -7.34 -1.99
C GLY A 49 2.93 -7.23 -1.91
N ALA A 50 2.22 -7.46 -3.03
CA ALA A 50 0.76 -7.56 -3.04
C ALA A 50 0.27 -8.84 -2.34
N PHE A 51 0.91 -9.99 -2.60
CA PHE A 51 0.64 -11.22 -1.83
C PHE A 51 0.87 -11.01 -0.33
N MET A 52 1.99 -10.38 0.06
CA MET A 52 2.27 -10.04 1.45
C MET A 52 1.25 -9.04 2.02
N ALA A 53 0.78 -8.06 1.24
CA ALA A 53 -0.26 -7.12 1.66
C ALA A 53 -1.58 -7.85 1.97
N VAL A 54 -1.98 -8.83 1.15
CA VAL A 54 -3.14 -9.69 1.42
C VAL A 54 -2.95 -10.52 2.69
N GLN A 55 -1.78 -11.15 2.85
CA GLN A 55 -1.45 -11.96 4.01
C GLN A 55 -1.46 -11.13 5.31
N PHE A 56 -0.74 -10.01 5.32
CA PHE A 56 -0.65 -9.11 6.47
C PHE A 56 -1.99 -8.47 6.79
N GLY A 57 -2.69 -7.95 5.77
CA GLY A 57 -4.00 -7.33 5.90
C GLY A 57 -5.07 -8.28 6.42
N THR A 58 -4.97 -9.58 6.11
CA THR A 58 -5.83 -10.63 6.68
C THR A 58 -5.41 -10.96 8.12
N ALA A 59 -4.11 -11.16 8.34
CA ALA A 59 -3.54 -11.57 9.64
C ALA A 59 -3.78 -10.56 10.76
N TRP A 60 -3.67 -9.27 10.44
CA TRP A 60 -3.81 -8.14 11.35
C TRP A 60 -5.00 -7.24 10.97
N SER A 61 -6.07 -7.83 10.45
CA SER A 61 -7.24 -7.10 9.94
C SER A 61 -7.91 -6.18 10.97
N SER A 62 -7.75 -6.43 12.28
CA SER A 62 -8.29 -5.57 13.34
C SER A 62 -7.64 -4.19 13.42
N VAL A 63 -6.43 -4.02 12.87
CA VAL A 63 -5.69 -2.74 12.87
C VAL A 63 -5.37 -2.23 11.47
N ILE A 64 -5.86 -2.92 10.42
CA ILE A 64 -5.64 -2.55 9.03
C ILE A 64 -6.98 -2.18 8.39
N LYS A 65 -7.13 -0.88 8.11
CA LYS A 65 -8.34 -0.27 7.56
C LYS A 65 -8.54 -0.55 6.08
N GLY A 66 -7.47 -0.81 5.34
CA GLY A 66 -7.55 -1.13 3.93
C GLY A 66 -6.29 -1.73 3.33
N VAL A 67 -6.47 -2.38 2.19
CA VAL A 67 -5.46 -3.15 1.47
C VAL A 67 -5.44 -2.77 -0.02
N GLY A 68 -4.27 -2.42 -0.55
CA GLY A 68 -4.04 -2.27 -1.99
C GLY A 68 -3.28 -3.46 -2.57
N VAL A 69 -3.85 -4.11 -3.59
CA VAL A 69 -3.31 -5.33 -4.22
C VAL A 69 -3.05 -5.05 -5.70
N VAL A 70 -1.79 -4.82 -6.06
CA VAL A 70 -1.39 -4.58 -7.46
C VAL A 70 -0.71 -5.84 -7.99
N ALA A 71 -1.25 -6.46 -9.04
CA ALA A 71 -0.71 -7.69 -9.64
C ALA A 71 -0.34 -8.77 -8.59
N GLY A 72 -1.27 -9.03 -7.66
CA GLY A 72 -1.13 -10.04 -6.60
C GLY A 72 -2.12 -11.19 -6.75
N GLY A 73 -2.23 -12.00 -5.71
CA GLY A 73 -3.15 -13.14 -5.66
C GLY A 73 -3.76 -13.39 -4.29
N PRO A 74 -4.56 -14.46 -4.14
CA PRO A 74 -5.34 -14.70 -2.94
C PRO A 74 -4.46 -15.11 -1.74
N TYR A 75 -5.04 -15.01 -0.55
CA TYR A 75 -4.44 -15.49 0.69
C TYR A 75 -4.04 -16.97 0.59
N TRP A 76 -2.83 -17.30 1.05
CA TRP A 76 -2.29 -18.67 1.05
C TRP A 76 -2.21 -19.32 -0.34
N CYS A 77 -1.97 -18.52 -1.40
CA CYS A 77 -1.95 -19.02 -2.78
C CYS A 77 -1.00 -20.21 -2.99
N ALA A 78 0.26 -20.08 -2.58
CA ALA A 78 1.29 -21.09 -2.81
C ALA A 78 1.09 -22.38 -1.99
N LYS A 79 0.25 -22.35 -0.95
CA LYS A 79 -0.11 -23.52 -0.13
C LYS A 79 1.05 -24.22 0.58
N ALA A 80 2.09 -23.50 0.98
CA ALA A 80 3.08 -24.05 1.92
C ALA A 80 2.39 -24.50 3.21
N SER A 81 2.71 -25.71 3.69
CA SER A 81 2.12 -26.32 4.88
C SER A 81 3.05 -27.30 5.62
N GLY A 82 4.38 -27.16 5.44
CA GLY A 82 5.41 -27.98 6.09
C GLY A 82 6.59 -28.30 5.16
N PHE A 83 7.72 -28.73 5.74
CA PHE A 83 8.98 -29.01 5.02
C PHE A 83 8.81 -29.90 3.77
N PHE A 84 8.08 -31.01 3.89
CA PHE A 84 7.83 -31.92 2.77
C PHE A 84 6.94 -31.33 1.67
N SER A 85 6.20 -30.26 1.97
CA SER A 85 5.37 -29.52 1.00
C SER A 85 6.10 -28.38 0.31
N TYR A 86 7.34 -28.05 0.72
CA TYR A 86 8.05 -26.88 0.19
C TYR A 86 8.17 -26.91 -1.33
N TRP A 87 8.49 -28.08 -1.90
CA TRP A 87 8.62 -28.18 -3.35
C TRP A 87 7.28 -28.04 -4.09
N SER A 88 6.20 -28.52 -3.48
CA SER A 88 4.83 -28.26 -3.93
C SER A 88 4.49 -26.78 -3.83
N SER A 89 4.94 -26.10 -2.76
CA SER A 89 4.72 -24.66 -2.58
C SER A 89 5.35 -23.84 -3.70
N ILE A 90 6.60 -24.13 -4.07
CA ILE A 90 7.23 -23.44 -5.21
C ILE A 90 6.52 -23.79 -6.51
N THR A 91 6.13 -25.06 -6.73
CA THR A 91 5.38 -25.47 -7.93
C THR A 91 4.04 -24.73 -8.05
N ASN A 92 3.34 -24.55 -6.92
CA ASN A 92 2.11 -23.76 -6.88
C ASN A 92 2.39 -22.27 -7.12
N ALA A 93 3.44 -21.75 -6.51
CA ALA A 93 3.88 -20.37 -6.65
C ALA A 93 4.19 -20.06 -8.11
N THR A 94 5.07 -20.80 -8.78
CA THR A 94 5.48 -20.54 -10.16
C THR A 94 4.44 -20.98 -11.20
N GLY A 95 3.57 -21.94 -10.85
CA GLY A 95 2.47 -22.41 -11.68
C GLY A 95 1.18 -21.63 -11.41
N PRO A 96 0.13 -22.25 -10.81
CA PRO A 96 -1.19 -21.64 -10.64
C PRO A 96 -1.24 -20.23 -10.02
N CYS A 97 -0.30 -19.86 -9.16
CA CYS A 97 -0.30 -18.55 -8.51
C CYS A 97 0.38 -17.42 -9.28
N LEU A 98 1.10 -17.72 -10.36
CA LEU A 98 1.59 -16.72 -11.29
C LEU A 98 0.91 -16.88 -12.66
N SER A 99 0.89 -18.10 -13.20
CA SER A 99 0.38 -18.38 -14.53
C SER A 99 -1.14 -18.60 -14.59
N GLY A 100 -1.77 -18.97 -13.46
CA GLY A 100 -3.17 -19.34 -13.41
C GLY A 100 -3.54 -20.56 -14.30
N PRO A 101 -4.82 -20.91 -14.37
CA PRO A 101 -5.85 -20.57 -13.39
C PRO A 101 -5.60 -21.29 -12.05
N LEU A 102 -6.11 -20.73 -10.97
CA LEU A 102 -6.12 -21.41 -9.67
C LEU A 102 -7.22 -22.50 -9.63
N PRO A 103 -7.07 -23.54 -8.79
CA PRO A 103 -8.20 -24.38 -8.43
C PRO A 103 -9.28 -23.56 -7.71
N GLY A 104 -10.49 -24.11 -7.59
CA GLY A 104 -11.62 -23.44 -6.94
C GLY A 104 -11.31 -22.87 -5.55
N MET A 105 -12.03 -21.80 -5.18
CA MET A 105 -11.69 -20.96 -4.03
C MET A 105 -11.90 -21.59 -2.64
N SER A 106 -12.64 -22.70 -2.56
CA SER A 106 -13.07 -23.32 -1.30
C SER A 106 -11.92 -23.62 -0.33
N ASN A 107 -10.78 -24.09 -0.84
CA ASN A 107 -9.61 -24.39 0.00
C ASN A 107 -8.96 -23.14 0.59
N PHE A 108 -8.99 -22.01 -0.11
CA PHE A 108 -8.43 -20.75 0.38
C PHE A 108 -9.31 -20.16 1.48
N PHE A 109 -10.64 -20.24 1.33
CA PHE A 109 -11.60 -19.84 2.38
C PHE A 109 -11.44 -20.73 3.62
N ALA A 110 -11.49 -22.06 3.45
CA ALA A 110 -11.36 -22.99 4.55
C ALA A 110 -10.04 -22.79 5.34
N LYS A 111 -8.95 -22.43 4.64
CA LYS A 111 -7.68 -22.10 5.29
C LYS A 111 -7.78 -20.84 6.15
N ALA A 112 -8.29 -19.76 5.58
CA ALA A 112 -8.45 -18.50 6.30
C ALA A 112 -9.39 -18.68 7.51
N ASP A 113 -10.52 -19.36 7.33
CA ASP A 113 -11.47 -19.66 8.41
C ASP A 113 -10.82 -20.46 9.54
N ALA A 114 -10.06 -21.50 9.22
CA ALA A 114 -9.34 -22.30 10.22
C ALA A 114 -8.27 -21.49 10.97
N LYS A 115 -7.55 -20.58 10.29
CA LYS A 115 -6.58 -19.69 10.93
C LYS A 115 -7.26 -18.63 11.80
N SER A 116 -8.44 -18.14 11.38
CA SER A 116 -9.25 -17.21 12.17
C SER A 116 -9.81 -17.89 13.41
N ALA A 117 -10.34 -19.10 13.29
CA ALA A 117 -10.90 -19.87 14.39
C ALA A 117 -9.85 -20.24 15.45
N SER A 118 -8.61 -20.47 15.04
CA SER A 118 -7.50 -20.74 15.96
C SER A 118 -6.85 -19.48 16.56
N GLY A 119 -7.27 -18.28 16.13
CA GLY A 119 -6.66 -17.01 16.55
C GLY A 119 -5.27 -16.72 15.96
N ALA A 120 -4.81 -17.57 15.02
CA ALA A 120 -3.56 -17.37 14.29
C ALA A 120 -3.60 -16.14 13.38
N ILE A 121 -4.80 -15.75 12.93
CA ILE A 121 -5.11 -14.45 12.33
C ILE A 121 -6.23 -13.77 13.12
N ASP A 122 -6.44 -12.48 12.87
CA ASP A 122 -7.62 -11.77 13.38
C ASP A 122 -8.93 -12.39 12.86
N SER A 123 -10.03 -12.10 13.56
CA SER A 123 -11.35 -12.51 13.10
C SER A 123 -11.65 -11.92 11.71
N LEU A 124 -12.12 -12.76 10.80
CA LEU A 124 -12.45 -12.34 9.43
C LEU A 124 -13.61 -11.33 9.35
N GLN A 125 -14.33 -11.10 10.46
CA GLN A 125 -15.26 -9.97 10.58
C GLN A 125 -14.58 -8.59 10.46
N PHE A 126 -13.27 -8.51 10.67
CA PHE A 126 -12.51 -7.28 10.46
C PHE A 126 -12.13 -7.11 8.99
N VAL A 127 -11.93 -8.19 8.24
CA VAL A 127 -11.75 -8.16 6.79
C VAL A 127 -12.98 -7.58 6.10
N SER A 128 -14.20 -7.89 6.61
CA SER A 128 -15.44 -7.36 6.04
C SER A 128 -15.56 -5.83 6.06
N ARG A 129 -14.76 -5.15 6.90
CA ARG A 129 -14.74 -3.69 7.06
C ARG A 129 -13.62 -3.02 6.27
N GLN A 130 -12.71 -3.79 5.68
CA GLN A 130 -11.57 -3.24 4.96
C GLN A 130 -11.99 -2.59 3.65
N LYS A 131 -11.34 -1.49 3.29
CA LYS A 131 -11.35 -0.93 1.93
C LYS A 131 -10.28 -1.65 1.09
N VAL A 132 -10.68 -2.22 -0.04
CA VAL A 132 -9.84 -3.11 -0.84
C VAL A 132 -9.74 -2.58 -2.26
N TYR A 133 -8.55 -2.12 -2.63
CA TYR A 133 -8.23 -1.78 -4.01
C TYR A 133 -7.51 -2.95 -4.65
N LEU A 134 -8.00 -3.45 -5.78
CA LEU A 134 -7.31 -4.41 -6.62
C LEU A 134 -6.99 -3.81 -7.99
N PHE A 135 -5.83 -4.19 -8.52
CA PHE A 135 -5.41 -3.81 -9.86
C PHE A 135 -4.73 -4.97 -10.56
N HIS A 136 -5.07 -5.14 -11.83
CA HIS A 136 -4.33 -5.99 -12.75
C HIS A 136 -4.31 -5.32 -14.13
N GLY A 137 -3.10 -5.13 -14.66
CA GLY A 137 -2.90 -4.58 -16.00
C GLY A 137 -3.06 -5.68 -17.06
N TYR A 138 -3.83 -5.43 -18.11
CA TYR A 138 -4.11 -6.48 -19.10
C TYR A 138 -2.89 -6.89 -19.95
N ASN A 139 -1.77 -6.16 -19.86
CA ASN A 139 -0.48 -6.53 -20.46
C ASN A 139 0.48 -7.21 -19.47
N ASP A 140 0.05 -7.52 -18.24
CA ASP A 140 0.88 -8.23 -17.27
C ASP A 140 1.18 -9.66 -17.74
N VAL A 141 2.46 -9.94 -17.95
CA VAL A 141 2.99 -11.26 -18.39
C VAL A 141 3.48 -12.13 -17.24
N VAL A 142 3.52 -11.60 -16.02
CA VAL A 142 4.13 -12.25 -14.86
C VAL A 142 3.07 -12.84 -13.94
N VAL A 143 2.02 -12.07 -13.64
CA VAL A 143 0.87 -12.52 -12.87
C VAL A 143 -0.35 -12.49 -13.77
N ALA A 144 -0.90 -13.67 -14.05
CA ALA A 144 -2.05 -13.85 -14.89
C ALA A 144 -3.29 -13.21 -14.25
N ARG A 145 -4.17 -12.72 -15.12
CA ARG A 145 -5.42 -12.07 -14.75
C ARG A 145 -6.28 -12.90 -13.77
N SER A 146 -6.35 -14.21 -14.00
CA SER A 146 -7.13 -15.14 -13.18
C SER A 146 -6.63 -15.25 -11.74
N VAL A 147 -5.37 -14.91 -11.47
CA VAL A 147 -4.80 -14.86 -10.12
C VAL A 147 -5.33 -13.64 -9.36
N ALA A 148 -5.33 -12.48 -10.00
CA ALA A 148 -5.90 -11.27 -9.42
C ALA A 148 -7.43 -11.38 -9.26
N ASP A 149 -8.11 -12.06 -10.18
CA ASP A 149 -9.54 -12.37 -10.05
C ASP A 149 -9.81 -13.25 -8.82
N ALA A 150 -8.97 -14.26 -8.56
CA ALA A 150 -9.06 -15.07 -7.34
C ALA A 150 -8.81 -14.25 -6.05
N ALA A 151 -7.94 -13.23 -6.09
CA ALA A 151 -7.78 -12.29 -4.98
C ALA A 151 -9.06 -11.45 -4.75
N ALA A 152 -9.69 -11.00 -5.83
CA ALA A 152 -10.97 -10.28 -5.73
C ALA A 152 -12.07 -11.19 -5.14
N ASP A 153 -12.14 -12.45 -5.57
CA ASP A 153 -13.10 -13.42 -5.03
C ASP A 153 -12.85 -13.72 -3.55
N PHE A 154 -11.58 -13.75 -3.12
CA PHE A 154 -11.22 -13.85 -1.70
C PHE A 154 -11.83 -12.73 -0.87
N TYR A 155 -11.63 -11.48 -1.28
CA TYR A 155 -12.18 -10.35 -0.54
C TYR A 155 -13.71 -10.25 -0.66
N ARG A 156 -14.30 -10.50 -1.84
CA ARG A 156 -15.77 -10.50 -2.01
C ARG A 156 -16.45 -11.47 -1.06
N HIS A 157 -15.87 -12.66 -0.87
CA HIS A 157 -16.40 -13.66 0.05
C HIS A 157 -16.54 -13.10 1.49
N TYR A 158 -15.50 -12.42 2.00
CA TYR A 158 -15.50 -11.92 3.38
C TYR A 158 -16.14 -10.53 3.55
N LEU A 159 -16.15 -9.69 2.51
CA LEU A 159 -16.91 -8.44 2.51
C LEU A 159 -18.42 -8.71 2.55
N GLY A 160 -18.86 -9.72 1.80
CA GLY A 160 -20.28 -10.03 1.61
C GLY A 160 -21.03 -8.92 0.87
N GLU A 161 -22.31 -9.16 0.57
CA GLU A 161 -23.12 -8.23 -0.22
C GLU A 161 -23.27 -6.85 0.43
N ALA A 162 -23.36 -6.80 1.76
CA ALA A 162 -23.52 -5.55 2.50
C ALA A 162 -22.32 -4.60 2.33
N ASN A 163 -21.11 -5.15 2.18
CA ASN A 163 -19.88 -4.37 2.03
C ASN A 163 -19.21 -4.56 0.66
N ARG A 164 -19.94 -5.06 -0.35
CA ARG A 164 -19.38 -5.32 -1.69
C ARG A 164 -18.73 -4.08 -2.31
N GLY A 165 -19.26 -2.89 -2.01
CA GLY A 165 -18.72 -1.61 -2.45
C GLY A 165 -17.47 -1.15 -1.70
N ASN A 166 -16.94 -1.93 -0.77
CA ASN A 166 -15.61 -1.72 -0.22
C ASN A 166 -14.50 -2.25 -1.13
N LEU A 167 -14.83 -2.98 -2.21
CA LEU A 167 -13.84 -3.50 -3.14
C LEU A 167 -13.97 -2.80 -4.49
N TYR A 168 -12.91 -2.09 -4.88
CA TYR A 168 -12.75 -1.59 -6.23
C TYR A 168 -11.71 -2.42 -6.99
N TYR A 169 -12.02 -2.82 -8.23
CA TYR A 169 -11.12 -3.63 -9.06
C TYR A 169 -10.91 -2.99 -10.42
N GLN A 170 -9.69 -2.50 -10.66
CA GLN A 170 -9.26 -1.92 -11.92
C GLN A 170 -8.55 -2.95 -12.81
N THR A 171 -8.98 -3.00 -14.06
CA THR A 171 -8.71 -4.08 -15.02
C THR A 171 -8.44 -3.57 -16.43
N THR A 172 -8.69 -2.28 -16.65
CA THR A 172 -8.80 -1.66 -17.97
C THR A 172 -7.57 -0.85 -18.36
N ILE A 173 -6.58 -0.78 -17.48
CA ILE A 173 -5.31 -0.11 -17.76
C ILE A 173 -4.39 -1.10 -18.47
N GLY A 174 -3.82 -0.68 -19.61
CA GLY A 174 -2.94 -1.51 -20.44
C GLY A 174 -1.54 -1.72 -19.90
N ALA A 175 -1.42 -1.72 -18.57
CA ALA A 175 -0.17 -1.87 -17.87
C ALA A 175 0.39 -3.30 -17.97
N GLY A 176 1.71 -3.41 -17.98
CA GLY A 176 2.38 -4.68 -17.73
C GLY A 176 2.49 -4.98 -16.23
N HIS A 177 3.47 -5.82 -15.86
CA HIS A 177 3.70 -6.17 -14.47
C HIS A 177 4.43 -5.05 -13.72
N SER A 178 3.69 -4.05 -13.25
CA SER A 178 4.27 -2.89 -12.58
C SER A 178 3.33 -2.19 -11.61
N LEU A 179 3.93 -1.42 -10.69
CA LEU A 179 3.21 -0.37 -10.00
C LEU A 179 3.21 0.86 -10.91
N VAL A 180 2.03 1.28 -11.35
CA VAL A 180 1.92 2.31 -12.38
C VAL A 180 1.79 3.71 -11.79
N VAL A 181 2.31 4.69 -12.50
CA VAL A 181 2.35 6.07 -12.04
C VAL A 181 1.79 7.03 -13.08
N ALA A 182 1.48 8.25 -12.62
CA ALA A 182 1.16 9.35 -13.50
C ALA A 182 2.29 9.60 -14.51
N GLN A 183 1.95 10.10 -15.69
CA GLN A 183 2.94 10.44 -16.70
C GLN A 183 3.76 11.65 -16.23
N ASP A 184 5.08 11.55 -16.31
CA ASP A 184 6.00 12.66 -16.08
C ASP A 184 7.05 12.67 -17.21
N PRO A 185 6.92 13.58 -18.20
CA PRO A 185 7.84 13.63 -19.34
C PRO A 185 9.29 13.95 -18.94
N HIS A 186 9.53 14.43 -17.71
CA HIS A 186 10.86 14.68 -17.19
C HIS A 186 11.50 13.46 -16.52
N ARG A 187 10.82 12.30 -16.54
CA ARG A 187 11.24 11.07 -15.85
C ARG A 187 11.52 9.95 -16.84
N ALA A 188 12.58 10.13 -17.61
CA ALA A 188 13.08 9.12 -18.56
C ALA A 188 13.65 7.86 -17.88
N ASP A 189 13.67 7.80 -16.54
CA ASP A 189 14.21 6.68 -15.77
C ASP A 189 13.20 5.56 -15.44
N LEU A 190 11.97 5.67 -15.95
CA LEU A 190 10.86 4.73 -15.76
C LEU A 190 10.37 4.17 -17.10
N ASN A 191 9.72 3.00 -17.08
CA ASN A 191 9.32 2.34 -18.33
C ASN A 191 8.00 2.90 -18.90
N GLU A 192 7.71 2.51 -20.13
CA GLU A 192 6.39 2.64 -20.75
C GLU A 192 5.36 1.72 -20.08
N CYS A 193 4.08 2.09 -20.15
CA CYS A 193 3.01 1.43 -19.42
C CYS A 193 2.91 -0.10 -19.59
N LYS A 194 3.06 -0.64 -20.81
CA LYS A 194 2.95 -2.10 -21.07
C LYS A 194 4.17 -2.92 -20.61
N ALA A 195 5.20 -2.28 -20.08
CA ALA A 195 6.46 -2.94 -19.77
C ALA A 195 6.31 -3.92 -18.59
N SER A 196 7.16 -4.95 -18.58
CA SER A 196 7.24 -5.91 -17.46
C SER A 196 8.71 -6.17 -17.15
N ILE A 197 9.46 -5.07 -17.00
CA ILE A 197 10.91 -5.07 -16.78
C ILE A 197 11.29 -4.13 -15.64
N SER A 198 12.47 -4.31 -15.07
CA SER A 198 13.02 -3.40 -14.05
C SER A 198 12.96 -1.93 -14.51
N PRO A 199 12.54 -0.98 -13.65
CA PRO A 199 12.30 -1.13 -12.21
C PRO A 199 10.90 -1.61 -11.81
N PHE A 200 10.08 -2.09 -12.76
CA PHE A 200 8.66 -2.46 -12.56
C PHE A 200 7.83 -1.30 -11.99
N ILE A 201 8.14 -0.09 -12.45
CA ILE A 201 7.43 1.16 -12.17
C ILE A 201 7.26 1.85 -13.51
N ASP A 202 6.02 1.94 -13.97
CA ASP A 202 5.73 2.29 -15.37
C ASP A 202 4.82 3.52 -15.46
N GLN A 203 5.07 4.36 -16.45
CA GLN A 203 4.29 5.57 -16.70
C GLN A 203 3.06 5.23 -17.54
N CYS A 204 1.90 5.21 -16.90
CA CYS A 204 0.61 4.88 -17.52
C CYS A 204 -0.37 6.04 -17.57
N GLY A 205 0.03 7.25 -17.16
CA GLY A 205 -0.92 8.35 -16.98
C GLY A 205 -1.96 8.05 -15.88
N TYR A 206 -1.63 7.16 -14.94
CA TYR A 206 -2.55 6.65 -13.92
C TYR A 206 -1.92 6.78 -12.53
N ASP A 207 -2.50 7.61 -11.67
CA ASP A 207 -2.01 7.86 -10.31
C ASP A 207 -2.45 6.76 -9.33
N GLN A 208 -1.82 5.59 -9.44
CA GLN A 208 -2.23 4.40 -8.69
C GLN A 208 -2.11 4.58 -7.17
N ALA A 209 -1.03 5.20 -6.69
CA ALA A 209 -0.85 5.45 -5.26
C ALA A 209 -1.95 6.40 -4.73
N GLY A 210 -2.27 7.46 -5.46
CA GLY A 210 -3.35 8.37 -5.10
C GLY A 210 -4.72 7.69 -5.04
N ILE A 211 -5.01 6.82 -6.00
CA ILE A 211 -6.27 6.08 -6.05
C ILE A 211 -6.35 5.07 -4.90
N ILE A 212 -5.29 4.29 -4.65
CA ILE A 212 -5.21 3.37 -3.50
C ILE A 212 -5.48 4.12 -2.19
N LEU A 213 -4.78 5.23 -1.95
CA LEU A 213 -4.90 5.99 -0.71
C LEU A 213 -6.30 6.60 -0.58
N GLN A 214 -6.88 7.13 -1.66
CA GLN A 214 -8.21 7.72 -1.61
C GLN A 214 -9.33 6.68 -1.46
N HIS A 215 -9.18 5.51 -2.08
CA HIS A 215 -10.12 4.40 -1.86
C HIS A 215 -10.17 3.98 -0.38
N ILE A 216 -9.00 3.95 0.27
CA ILE A 216 -8.86 3.54 1.67
C ILE A 216 -9.33 4.64 2.64
N TYR A 217 -8.90 5.88 2.42
CA TYR A 217 -9.05 6.98 3.38
C TYR A 217 -10.18 7.98 3.05
N GLY A 218 -10.81 7.85 1.89
CA GLY A 218 -11.73 8.84 1.35
C GLY A 218 -11.01 9.90 0.53
N ALA A 219 -11.70 10.98 0.16
CA ALA A 219 -11.10 12.04 -0.62
C ALA A 219 -9.95 12.68 0.17
N LEU A 220 -8.79 12.78 -0.49
CA LEU A 220 -7.56 13.35 0.07
C LEU A 220 -7.21 14.65 -0.66
N SER A 221 -6.46 15.51 0.01
CA SER A 221 -5.89 16.70 -0.61
C SER A 221 -4.89 16.27 -1.69
N SER A 222 -5.03 16.80 -2.91
CA SER A 222 -4.10 16.50 -4.00
C SER A 222 -2.65 16.84 -3.61
N PRO A 223 -1.64 16.16 -4.18
CA PRO A 223 -0.25 16.50 -3.96
C PRO A 223 0.05 17.98 -4.24
N LYS A 224 0.89 18.60 -3.43
CA LYS A 224 1.35 19.98 -3.66
C LYS A 224 2.36 20.00 -4.81
N ALA A 225 2.31 21.06 -5.61
CA ALA A 225 3.38 21.33 -6.57
C ALA A 225 4.68 21.70 -5.82
N GLY A 226 5.81 21.19 -6.30
CA GLY A 226 7.13 21.48 -5.74
C GLY A 226 7.73 20.36 -4.88
N PRO A 227 8.83 20.63 -4.18
CA PRO A 227 9.52 19.65 -3.34
C PRO A 227 8.66 19.18 -2.16
N LEU A 228 8.83 17.92 -1.77
CA LEU A 228 8.24 17.38 -0.55
C LEU A 228 8.77 18.13 0.68
N THR A 229 7.89 18.38 1.64
CA THR A 229 8.24 19.02 2.92
C THR A 229 8.68 18.00 3.98
N GLY A 230 8.20 16.76 3.87
CA GLY A 230 8.58 15.61 4.66
C GLY A 230 9.95 15.05 4.29
N THR A 231 10.40 14.07 5.09
CA THR A 231 11.74 13.48 4.95
C THR A 231 11.67 11.97 4.81
N ILE A 232 12.45 11.42 3.88
CA ILE A 232 12.72 9.97 3.80
C ILE A 232 13.89 9.66 4.73
N ARG A 233 13.70 8.75 5.67
CA ARG A 233 14.69 8.34 6.66
C ARG A 233 14.99 6.85 6.57
N PRO A 234 16.27 6.45 6.47
CA PRO A 234 16.64 5.06 6.69
C PRO A 234 16.54 4.70 8.17
N PHE A 235 16.23 3.44 8.47
CA PHE A 235 16.26 2.88 9.83
C PHE A 235 16.84 1.47 9.81
N ASP A 236 17.37 1.01 10.96
CA ASP A 236 17.88 -0.35 11.09
C ASP A 236 16.73 -1.35 11.29
N GLN A 237 16.41 -2.03 10.20
CA GLN A 237 15.36 -3.04 10.14
C GLN A 237 15.72 -4.29 10.97
N SER A 238 17.00 -4.55 11.27
CA SER A 238 17.41 -5.69 12.09
C SER A 238 16.92 -5.62 13.53
N LEU A 239 16.56 -4.43 14.00
CA LEU A 239 15.97 -4.23 15.33
C LEU A 239 14.57 -4.88 15.45
N TYR A 240 13.91 -5.17 14.33
CA TYR A 240 12.52 -5.66 14.26
C TYR A 240 12.41 -7.13 13.80
N THR A 241 13.54 -7.85 13.63
CA THR A 241 13.53 -9.23 13.10
C THR A 241 13.46 -10.33 14.14
N LYS A 242 13.40 -9.99 15.44
CA LYS A 242 13.46 -10.99 16.52
C LYS A 242 12.29 -12.00 16.45
N PRO A 243 12.52 -13.28 16.83
CA PRO A 243 13.79 -13.89 17.26
C PRO A 243 14.75 -14.24 16.11
N GLY A 244 14.42 -13.94 14.85
CA GLY A 244 15.29 -14.14 13.70
C GLY A 244 16.27 -12.99 13.46
N SER A 245 16.89 -13.03 12.29
CA SER A 245 17.80 -11.99 11.79
C SER A 245 17.39 -11.57 10.37
N VAL A 246 17.84 -10.41 9.92
CA VAL A 246 17.64 -9.99 8.51
C VAL A 246 18.10 -11.05 7.51
N GLY A 247 19.21 -11.74 7.81
CA GLY A 247 19.73 -12.84 6.98
C GLY A 247 18.79 -14.02 6.89
N SER A 248 18.35 -14.55 8.04
CA SER A 248 17.48 -15.74 8.10
C SER A 248 16.08 -15.49 7.54
N LEU A 249 15.64 -14.24 7.46
CA LEU A 249 14.31 -13.85 6.98
C LEU A 249 14.31 -13.34 5.54
N SER A 250 15.45 -13.33 4.85
CA SER A 250 15.60 -12.71 3.52
C SER A 250 15.19 -11.23 3.50
N LEU A 251 15.57 -10.51 4.54
CA LEU A 251 15.27 -9.10 4.75
C LEU A 251 16.51 -8.22 4.59
N GLY A 252 16.31 -6.98 4.17
CA GLY A 252 17.36 -5.95 4.14
C GLY A 252 17.71 -5.47 5.55
N LYS A 253 18.94 -4.97 5.73
CA LYS A 253 19.35 -4.33 6.99
C LYS A 253 18.72 -2.94 7.17
N THR A 254 18.51 -2.23 6.06
CA THR A 254 17.97 -0.88 6.06
C THR A 254 16.53 -0.91 5.55
N GLY A 255 15.60 -0.42 6.36
CA GLY A 255 14.26 -0.05 5.91
C GLY A 255 14.17 1.47 5.70
N TYR A 256 13.12 1.94 5.06
CA TYR A 256 12.89 3.38 4.88
C TYR A 256 11.52 3.80 5.39
N VAL A 257 11.42 5.04 5.85
CA VAL A 257 10.14 5.67 6.21
C VAL A 257 10.10 7.09 5.66
N PHE A 258 9.02 7.45 4.97
CA PHE A 258 8.72 8.84 4.64
C PHE A 258 7.82 9.41 5.72
N VAL A 259 8.20 10.58 6.25
CA VAL A 259 7.45 11.22 7.32
C VAL A 259 7.17 12.69 6.99
N PRO A 260 5.88 13.09 6.85
CA PRO A 260 5.49 14.47 6.61
C PRO A 260 5.94 15.40 7.74
N LYS A 261 6.16 16.67 7.41
CA LYS A 261 6.66 17.66 8.37
C LYS A 261 5.74 17.83 9.59
N GLU A 262 4.44 17.76 9.37
CA GLU A 262 3.41 17.86 10.40
C GLU A 262 3.49 16.69 11.40
N CYS A 263 3.68 15.46 10.90
CA CYS A 263 3.84 14.28 11.76
C CYS A 263 5.11 14.38 12.62
N GLU A 264 6.17 14.96 12.07
CA GLU A 264 7.42 15.25 12.78
C GLU A 264 7.24 16.23 13.94
N ASN A 265 6.28 17.14 13.79
CA ASN A 265 5.94 18.13 14.80
C ASN A 265 4.94 17.59 15.86
N GLY A 266 4.53 16.32 15.76
CA GLY A 266 3.66 15.66 16.74
C GLY A 266 2.16 15.70 16.42
N GLU A 267 1.78 16.17 15.24
CA GLU A 267 0.39 16.16 14.78
C GLU A 267 -0.17 14.73 14.68
N ALA A 268 -1.49 14.61 14.78
CA ALA A 268 -2.16 13.32 14.57
C ALA A 268 -1.99 12.86 13.12
N CYS A 269 -1.45 11.65 12.95
CA CYS A 269 -1.13 11.07 11.65
C CYS A 269 -1.68 9.64 11.50
N ARG A 270 -1.48 9.06 10.33
CA ARG A 270 -1.82 7.67 9.99
C ARG A 270 -0.61 7.00 9.33
N VAL A 271 -0.58 5.67 9.28
CA VAL A 271 0.52 4.92 8.65
C VAL A 271 0.02 4.14 7.45
N HIS A 272 0.67 4.31 6.29
CA HIS A 272 0.53 3.41 5.16
C HIS A 272 1.81 2.58 4.99
N ILE A 273 1.67 1.28 4.81
CA ILE A 273 2.80 0.37 4.55
C ILE A 273 2.81 0.09 3.05
N ALA A 274 3.88 0.45 2.35
CA ALA A 274 4.04 0.22 0.91
C ALA A 274 5.09 -0.87 0.67
N LEU A 275 4.66 -2.02 0.15
CA LEU A 275 5.50 -3.19 -0.07
C LEU A 275 5.91 -3.32 -1.53
N HIS A 276 7.21 -3.30 -1.76
CA HIS A 276 7.79 -3.49 -3.09
C HIS A 276 7.64 -4.94 -3.58
N GLY A 277 7.76 -5.15 -4.90
CA GLY A 277 7.74 -6.47 -5.52
C GLY A 277 9.12 -7.14 -5.55
N CYS A 278 9.20 -8.31 -6.18
CA CYS A 278 10.47 -8.96 -6.44
C CYS A 278 11.37 -8.05 -7.30
N ASN A 279 12.69 -8.04 -7.04
CA ASN A 279 13.69 -7.19 -7.70
C ASN A 279 13.42 -5.66 -7.57
N GLN A 280 12.63 -5.25 -6.58
CA GLN A 280 12.31 -3.84 -6.31
C GLN A 280 12.75 -3.38 -4.90
N GLN A 281 13.60 -4.15 -4.23
CA GLN A 281 14.31 -3.70 -3.04
C GLN A 281 15.30 -2.60 -3.40
N GLU A 282 15.60 -1.72 -2.45
CA GLU A 282 16.67 -0.74 -2.59
C GLU A 282 18.02 -1.42 -2.85
N GLY A 283 18.75 -0.92 -3.85
CA GLY A 283 20.03 -1.51 -4.26
C GLY A 283 20.55 -0.96 -5.59
N PRO A 284 21.68 -1.48 -6.09
CA PRO A 284 22.32 -1.01 -7.32
C PRO A 284 21.42 -1.02 -8.56
N GLU A 285 20.46 -1.95 -8.63
CA GLU A 285 19.63 -2.18 -9.81
C GLU A 285 18.57 -1.10 -10.00
N ILE A 286 17.91 -0.68 -8.91
CA ILE A 286 16.81 0.28 -8.98
C ILE A 286 17.01 1.52 -8.10
N GLY A 287 18.07 1.60 -7.30
CA GLY A 287 18.24 2.63 -6.28
C GLY A 287 17.05 2.68 -5.33
N ARG A 288 16.60 3.89 -4.97
CA ARG A 288 15.40 4.09 -4.14
C ARG A 288 14.12 4.28 -4.96
N ARG A 289 14.05 3.78 -6.20
CA ARG A 289 12.95 4.13 -7.10
C ARG A 289 11.57 3.72 -6.57
N PHE A 290 11.43 2.56 -5.93
CA PHE A 290 10.16 2.17 -5.32
C PHE A 290 9.73 3.15 -4.21
N ILE A 291 10.69 3.63 -3.42
CA ILE A 291 10.44 4.56 -2.30
C ILE A 291 10.12 5.96 -2.82
N GLU A 292 10.80 6.42 -3.87
CA GLU A 292 10.75 7.82 -4.31
C GLU A 292 9.80 8.07 -5.47
N ARG A 293 9.48 7.05 -6.28
CA ARG A 293 8.87 7.25 -7.61
C ARG A 293 7.47 6.68 -7.76
N THR A 294 6.97 5.94 -6.78
CA THR A 294 5.64 5.30 -6.80
C THR A 294 4.48 6.25 -6.50
N GLY A 295 4.76 7.51 -6.14
CA GLY A 295 3.75 8.55 -5.91
C GLY A 295 3.22 8.65 -4.47
N TYR A 296 3.42 7.63 -3.64
CA TYR A 296 2.92 7.61 -2.26
C TYR A 296 3.38 8.82 -1.43
N ASN A 297 4.66 9.21 -1.51
CA ASN A 297 5.18 10.31 -0.70
C ASN A 297 4.52 11.65 -1.03
N ALA A 298 4.19 11.90 -2.30
CA ALA A 298 3.58 13.15 -2.74
C ALA A 298 2.16 13.32 -2.19
N TRP A 299 1.39 12.22 -2.14
CA TRP A 299 0.10 12.19 -1.44
C TRP A 299 0.27 12.28 0.07
N ALA A 300 1.23 11.55 0.61
CA ALA A 300 1.47 11.48 2.05
C ALA A 300 1.82 12.84 2.66
N ASP A 301 2.64 13.63 1.96
CA ASP A 301 3.13 14.94 2.38
C ASP A 301 2.01 15.96 2.62
N ASN A 302 0.87 15.80 1.94
CA ASN A 302 -0.26 16.72 2.08
C ASN A 302 -1.44 16.15 2.89
N ASN A 303 -1.28 14.95 3.47
CA ASN A 303 -2.40 14.22 4.08
C ASN A 303 -2.09 13.57 5.44
N ARG A 304 -0.97 13.97 6.08
CA ARG A 304 -0.55 13.45 7.40
C ARG A 304 -0.47 11.92 7.41
N LEU A 305 0.09 11.36 6.35
CA LEU A 305 0.34 9.92 6.21
C LEU A 305 1.84 9.66 6.31
N ILE A 306 2.25 8.83 7.25
CA ILE A 306 3.60 8.27 7.31
C ILE A 306 3.63 7.07 6.38
N VAL A 307 4.64 6.96 5.51
CA VAL A 307 4.76 5.81 4.61
C VAL A 307 5.95 4.95 5.01
N LEU A 308 5.67 3.72 5.45
CA LEU A 308 6.68 2.73 5.81
C LEU A 308 7.02 1.89 4.57
N TYR A 309 8.33 1.76 4.28
CA TYR A 309 8.89 0.95 3.19
C TYR A 309 9.86 -0.10 3.74
N PRO A 310 9.36 -1.21 4.31
CA PRO A 310 10.19 -2.34 4.69
C PRO A 310 10.93 -2.89 3.46
N GLN A 311 12.15 -3.40 3.64
CA GLN A 311 12.97 -3.91 2.53
C GLN A 311 13.25 -5.40 2.69
N THR A 312 13.06 -6.17 1.63
CA THR A 312 13.59 -7.54 1.57
C THR A 312 15.05 -7.53 1.08
N ALA A 313 15.68 -8.69 1.00
CA ALA A 313 16.99 -8.86 0.37
C ALA A 313 17.04 -10.18 -0.40
N ALA A 314 17.75 -10.17 -1.53
CA ALA A 314 18.02 -11.39 -2.28
C ALA A 314 18.89 -12.34 -1.46
N LYS A 315 18.54 -13.62 -1.43
CA LYS A 315 19.26 -14.67 -0.70
C LYS A 315 19.28 -15.96 -1.48
N TRP A 316 20.41 -16.67 -1.35
CA TRP A 316 20.51 -18.07 -1.76
C TRP A 316 19.91 -19.01 -0.71
N TYR A 317 20.08 -18.69 0.58
CA TYR A 317 19.44 -19.40 1.68
C TYR A 317 18.88 -18.39 2.73
N PRO A 318 17.57 -18.43 3.05
CA PRO A 318 16.54 -19.20 2.33
C PRO A 318 16.48 -18.82 0.84
N TYR A 319 15.99 -19.72 -0.02
CA TYR A 319 16.05 -19.53 -1.47
C TYR A 319 15.06 -18.44 -1.93
N ASN A 320 15.58 -17.25 -2.17
CA ASN A 320 14.85 -16.08 -2.62
C ASN A 320 15.78 -15.16 -3.45
N PRO A 321 16.20 -15.59 -4.64
CA PRO A 321 17.19 -14.87 -5.45
C PRO A 321 16.69 -13.50 -5.95
N HIS A 322 15.38 -13.28 -5.94
CA HIS A 322 14.75 -12.05 -6.43
C HIS A 322 14.26 -11.14 -5.31
N ALA A 323 14.67 -11.37 -4.06
CA ALA A 323 14.27 -10.55 -2.92
C ALA A 323 12.73 -10.34 -2.85
N CYS A 324 11.94 -11.38 -3.13
CA CYS A 324 10.51 -11.30 -2.96
C CYS A 324 10.14 -11.28 -1.47
N TRP A 325 8.92 -10.89 -1.15
CA TRP A 325 8.32 -11.16 0.17
C TRP A 325 8.01 -12.64 0.34
N ASP A 326 7.91 -13.12 1.59
CA ASP A 326 7.57 -14.52 1.87
C ASP A 326 6.08 -14.79 1.62
N TRP A 327 5.77 -15.25 0.41
CA TRP A 327 4.43 -15.65 -0.02
C TRP A 327 4.34 -17.13 -0.46
N TRP A 328 5.45 -17.87 -0.36
CA TRP A 328 5.49 -19.31 -0.60
C TRP A 328 6.14 -20.11 0.53
N GLY A 329 6.28 -19.49 1.71
CA GLY A 329 6.79 -20.12 2.91
C GLY A 329 8.29 -20.44 2.84
N TYR A 330 9.11 -19.66 2.14
CA TYR A 330 10.53 -19.99 1.98
C TYR A 330 11.34 -19.83 3.26
N VAL A 331 10.84 -19.07 4.26
CA VAL A 331 11.58 -18.83 5.49
C VAL A 331 11.64 -20.07 6.38
N ASN A 332 10.52 -20.78 6.52
CA ASN A 332 10.40 -21.92 7.43
C ASN A 332 9.60 -23.11 6.87
N TYR A 333 9.15 -23.01 5.62
CA TYR A 333 8.44 -24.05 4.87
C TYR A 333 7.04 -24.39 5.39
N ASP A 334 6.57 -23.67 6.40
CA ASP A 334 5.29 -23.89 7.07
C ASP A 334 4.25 -22.87 6.60
N ASP A 335 2.98 -23.05 6.96
CA ASP A 335 1.89 -22.13 6.64
C ASP A 335 1.85 -20.86 7.52
N SER A 336 2.77 -20.72 8.47
CA SER A 336 2.83 -19.55 9.36
C SER A 336 3.15 -18.25 8.62
N TYR A 337 3.69 -18.31 7.39
CA TYR A 337 3.94 -17.11 6.57
C TYR A 337 2.69 -16.27 6.28
N VAL A 338 1.49 -16.82 6.44
CA VAL A 338 0.21 -16.11 6.30
C VAL A 338 -0.44 -15.70 7.63
N THR A 339 0.20 -15.97 8.77
CA THR A 339 -0.37 -15.75 10.11
C THR A 339 0.32 -14.61 10.85
N LYS A 340 -0.24 -14.19 11.99
CA LYS A 340 0.40 -13.23 12.90
C LYS A 340 1.79 -13.69 13.36
N SER A 341 2.05 -14.99 13.38
CA SER A 341 3.35 -15.54 13.77
C SER A 341 4.33 -15.67 12.61
N GLY A 342 3.93 -15.38 11.36
CA GLY A 342 4.83 -15.37 10.21
C GLY A 342 5.99 -14.40 10.39
N ALA A 343 7.21 -14.83 10.08
CA ALA A 343 8.39 -14.08 10.50
C ALA A 343 8.47 -12.68 9.86
N GLN A 344 8.22 -12.56 8.55
CA GLN A 344 8.16 -11.25 7.89
C GLN A 344 6.93 -10.44 8.31
N ILE A 345 5.76 -11.06 8.48
CA ILE A 345 4.54 -10.40 8.99
C ILE A 345 4.78 -9.79 10.37
N ARG A 346 5.37 -10.55 11.31
CA ARG A 346 5.74 -10.04 12.63
C ARG A 346 6.72 -8.88 12.55
N THR A 347 7.70 -8.94 11.64
CA THR A 347 8.67 -7.84 11.47
C THR A 347 8.00 -6.57 10.99
N ILE A 348 7.15 -6.65 9.97
CA ILE A 348 6.37 -5.49 9.50
C ILE A 348 5.47 -4.96 10.63
N LYS A 349 4.83 -5.85 11.39
CA LYS A 349 3.98 -5.46 12.51
C LYS A 349 4.76 -4.76 13.62
N ALA A 350 5.96 -5.22 13.95
CA ALA A 350 6.82 -4.60 14.95
C ALA A 350 7.30 -3.21 14.50
N MET A 351 7.55 -3.00 13.21
CA MET A 351 7.83 -1.67 12.66
C MET A 351 6.62 -0.75 12.76
N LEU A 352 5.43 -1.26 12.42
CA LEU A 352 4.18 -0.51 12.56
C LEU A 352 3.95 -0.11 14.03
N ASP A 353 4.12 -1.05 14.96
CA ASP A 353 3.99 -0.81 16.40
C ASP A 353 4.95 0.28 16.88
N ALA A 354 6.19 0.27 16.40
CA ALA A 354 7.17 1.29 16.73
C ALA A 354 6.74 2.68 16.23
N LEU A 355 6.26 2.79 14.99
CA LEU A 355 5.75 4.05 14.43
C LEU A 355 4.53 4.57 15.18
N THR A 356 3.67 3.69 15.69
CA THR A 356 2.43 4.07 16.38
C THR A 356 2.57 4.12 17.90
N ALA A 357 3.78 3.94 18.44
CA ALA A 357 4.01 3.80 19.89
C ALA A 357 3.67 5.04 20.73
N ARG A 358 3.51 6.21 20.09
CA ARG A 358 3.13 7.47 20.74
C ARG A 358 1.73 7.95 20.35
N ALA A 359 0.89 7.06 19.84
CA ALA A 359 -0.50 7.37 19.55
C ALA A 359 -1.18 7.93 20.80
N THR A 360 -1.66 9.16 20.72
CA THR A 360 -2.58 9.68 21.72
C THR A 360 -3.98 9.16 21.41
N PRO A 361 -4.78 8.78 22.42
CA PRO A 361 -6.19 8.50 22.20
C PRO A 361 -6.80 9.70 21.47
N ALA A 362 -7.54 9.45 20.40
CA ALA A 362 -8.20 10.51 19.66
C ALA A 362 -9.02 11.34 20.66
N ALA A 363 -8.62 12.60 20.88
CA ALA A 363 -9.49 13.54 21.57
C ALA A 363 -10.80 13.55 20.78
N VAL A 364 -11.93 13.41 21.47
CA VAL A 364 -13.25 13.59 20.85
C VAL A 364 -13.23 14.97 20.23
N SER A 365 -13.04 15.01 18.90
CA SER A 365 -13.02 16.28 18.18
C SER A 365 -14.38 16.91 18.37
N SER A 366 -14.38 18.16 18.83
CA SER A 366 -15.58 19.01 18.82
C SER A 366 -16.17 18.97 17.41
N PRO A 367 -17.51 18.94 17.26
CA PRO A 367 -18.12 18.81 15.94
C PRO A 367 -17.59 19.92 15.05
N ALA A 368 -17.11 19.53 13.87
CA ALA A 368 -16.90 20.47 12.79
C ALA A 368 -18.22 21.25 12.56
N PRO A 369 -18.16 22.54 12.21
CA PRO A 369 -19.37 23.34 12.03
C PRO A 369 -20.32 22.67 11.05
N ALA A 370 -21.62 22.82 11.31
CA ALA A 370 -22.69 22.21 10.54
C ALA A 370 -22.58 22.51 9.03
N ALA A 371 -22.74 21.46 8.23
CA ALA A 371 -23.14 21.45 6.82
C ALA A 371 -22.28 22.26 5.84
N GLU A 372 -21.00 21.89 5.68
CA GLU A 372 -20.37 22.04 4.36
C GLU A 372 -20.90 20.95 3.42
N SER A 373 -21.14 21.30 2.16
CA SER A 373 -21.54 20.33 1.14
C SER A 373 -20.48 19.23 1.04
N ILE A 374 -20.88 17.96 1.13
CA ILE A 374 -19.95 16.84 1.01
C ILE A 374 -19.26 16.90 -0.37
N MET A 375 -17.94 16.98 -0.38
CA MET A 375 -17.16 16.97 -1.62
C MET A 375 -17.01 15.54 -2.15
N LEU A 376 -17.95 15.10 -2.97
CA LEU A 376 -17.91 13.82 -3.67
C LEU A 376 -17.01 13.90 -4.91
N ARG A 377 -16.18 12.88 -5.13
CA ARG A 377 -15.30 12.75 -6.31
C ARG A 377 -15.42 11.34 -6.88
N VAL A 378 -15.32 11.24 -8.20
CA VAL A 378 -15.00 9.97 -8.88
C VAL A 378 -13.49 9.90 -9.02
N ILE A 379 -12.85 9.02 -8.26
CA ILE A 379 -11.38 8.92 -8.20
C ILE A 379 -10.81 7.94 -9.21
N ASP A 380 -11.59 6.95 -9.64
CA ASP A 380 -11.24 6.07 -10.75
C ASP A 380 -12.46 5.45 -11.43
N ARG A 381 -12.26 4.88 -12.62
CA ARG A 381 -13.29 4.25 -13.46
C ARG A 381 -12.71 3.04 -14.16
N SER A 382 -13.44 1.93 -14.15
CA SER A 382 -13.21 0.78 -15.02
C SER A 382 -14.28 0.76 -16.12
N ASP A 383 -14.33 -0.32 -16.89
CA ASP A 383 -15.38 -0.57 -17.87
C ASP A 383 -16.74 -0.83 -17.21
N THR A 384 -16.73 -1.41 -16.02
CA THR A 384 -17.92 -1.91 -15.32
C THR A 384 -18.09 -1.32 -13.92
N GLY A 385 -17.33 -0.29 -13.58
CA GLY A 385 -17.41 0.34 -12.26
C GLY A 385 -16.81 1.74 -12.18
N ALA A 386 -17.09 2.41 -11.07
CA ALA A 386 -16.55 3.70 -10.70
C ALA A 386 -16.21 3.70 -9.21
N ASP A 387 -15.05 4.24 -8.86
CA ASP A 387 -14.62 4.40 -7.47
C ASP A 387 -14.92 5.82 -7.00
N LEU A 388 -15.71 5.93 -5.95
CA LEU A 388 -16.15 7.19 -5.37
C LEU A 388 -15.43 7.43 -4.05
N ALA A 389 -15.03 8.67 -3.80
CA ALA A 389 -14.45 9.06 -2.51
C ALA A 389 -14.91 10.46 -2.10
N TRP A 390 -15.01 10.68 -0.80
CA TRP A 390 -15.40 11.96 -0.21
C TRP A 390 -14.70 12.21 1.12
N VAL A 391 -14.72 13.45 1.58
CA VAL A 391 -14.22 13.79 2.91
C VAL A 391 -15.24 13.31 3.95
N PRO A 392 -14.88 12.46 4.92
CA PRO A 392 -15.81 12.02 5.95
C PRO A 392 -16.30 13.22 6.78
N GLN A 393 -17.61 13.28 6.99
CA GLN A 393 -18.27 14.21 7.91
C GLN A 393 -18.14 13.70 9.36
N ALA A 394 -17.98 14.63 10.30
CA ALA A 394 -18.04 14.29 11.73
C ALA A 394 -19.40 13.66 12.07
N ASP A 395 -19.40 12.70 13.01
CA ASP A 395 -20.59 12.02 13.54
C ASP A 395 -21.41 11.18 12.53
N ALA A 396 -21.04 11.18 11.25
CA ALA A 396 -21.68 10.32 10.24
C ALA A 396 -21.37 8.85 10.53
N THR A 397 -22.43 8.06 10.70
CA THR A 397 -22.34 6.61 10.91
C THR A 397 -22.43 5.83 9.61
N ALA A 398 -23.05 6.44 8.59
CA ALA A 398 -23.17 5.89 7.24
C ALA A 398 -23.39 7.00 6.21
N TYR A 399 -23.37 6.62 4.93
CA TYR A 399 -23.70 7.46 3.79
C TYR A 399 -24.66 6.72 2.87
N ARG A 400 -25.76 7.36 2.50
CA ARG A 400 -26.63 6.91 1.42
C ARG A 400 -25.98 7.28 0.09
N VAL A 401 -25.82 6.32 -0.82
CA VAL A 401 -25.29 6.55 -2.16
C VAL A 401 -26.41 6.49 -3.18
N TYR A 402 -26.49 7.53 -4.01
CA TYR A 402 -27.42 7.65 -5.11
C TYR A 402 -26.70 7.58 -6.45
N ARG A 403 -27.33 6.93 -7.44
CA ARG A 403 -26.86 6.87 -8.81
C ARG A 403 -27.98 7.24 -9.78
N ALA A 404 -27.64 7.96 -10.84
CA ALA A 404 -28.47 8.18 -12.01
C ALA A 404 -27.68 7.85 -13.29
N GLY A 405 -28.40 7.56 -14.38
CA GLY A 405 -27.83 7.69 -15.72
C GLY A 405 -27.66 9.17 -16.11
N ALA A 406 -27.11 9.42 -17.30
CA ALA A 406 -26.85 10.78 -17.82
C ALA A 406 -28.02 11.75 -17.62
N ASP A 407 -29.24 11.35 -18.02
CA ASP A 407 -30.44 12.20 -17.93
C ASP A 407 -31.54 11.60 -17.03
N GLY A 408 -31.23 10.48 -16.36
CA GLY A 408 -32.19 9.74 -15.54
C GLY A 408 -32.37 10.32 -14.12
N PRO A 409 -33.42 9.91 -13.38
CA PRO A 409 -33.56 10.26 -11.97
C PRO A 409 -32.53 9.51 -11.11
N PHE A 410 -32.19 10.09 -9.95
CA PHE A 410 -31.35 9.43 -8.95
C PHE A 410 -32.13 8.34 -8.21
N ALA A 411 -31.50 7.19 -8.02
CA ALA A 411 -31.98 6.10 -7.18
C ALA A 411 -30.92 5.72 -6.15
N ALA A 412 -31.34 5.36 -4.93
CA ALA A 412 -30.44 4.82 -3.92
C ALA A 412 -29.89 3.46 -4.38
N VAL A 413 -28.57 3.27 -4.29
CA VAL A 413 -27.88 2.03 -4.70
C VAL A 413 -27.11 1.38 -3.56
N ALA A 414 -26.77 2.12 -2.50
CA ALA A 414 -26.07 1.60 -1.34
C ALA A 414 -26.26 2.47 -0.09
N GLU A 415 -25.96 1.86 1.05
CA GLU A 415 -25.66 2.53 2.32
C GLU A 415 -24.30 2.03 2.80
N VAL A 416 -23.36 2.93 3.10
CA VAL A 416 -21.97 2.54 3.40
C VAL A 416 -21.42 3.30 4.61
N ALA A 417 -20.62 2.62 5.44
CA ALA A 417 -20.04 3.23 6.66
C ALA A 417 -18.76 4.04 6.39
N GLY A 418 -18.03 3.74 5.32
CA GLY A 418 -16.73 4.36 5.02
C GLY A 418 -16.81 5.52 4.03
N PRO A 419 -15.75 6.34 3.90
CA PRO A 419 -15.72 7.55 3.07
C PRO A 419 -15.45 7.29 1.57
N SER A 420 -15.74 6.09 1.10
CA SER A 420 -15.55 5.66 -0.29
C SER A 420 -16.53 4.56 -0.68
N PHE A 421 -16.80 4.44 -1.97
CA PHE A 421 -17.69 3.41 -2.51
C PHE A 421 -17.31 3.03 -3.93
N ALA A 422 -17.06 1.74 -4.14
CA ALA A 422 -16.89 1.11 -5.44
C ALA A 422 -18.25 0.71 -6.01
N ASP A 423 -18.78 1.53 -6.91
CA ASP A 423 -20.00 1.19 -7.65
C ASP A 423 -19.65 0.24 -8.79
N SER A 424 -20.31 -0.92 -8.84
CA SER A 424 -20.01 -2.01 -9.77
C SER A 424 -21.26 -2.47 -10.52
N GLY A 425 -21.06 -3.19 -11.63
CA GLY A 425 -22.14 -3.61 -12.53
C GLY A 425 -22.64 -2.48 -13.43
N LEU A 426 -21.79 -1.48 -13.69
CA LEU A 426 -22.06 -0.40 -14.63
C LEU A 426 -21.87 -0.90 -16.07
N THR A 427 -22.52 -0.22 -17.03
CA THR A 427 -22.36 -0.52 -18.45
C THR A 427 -21.13 0.21 -19.01
N PRO A 428 -20.28 -0.42 -19.83
CA PRO A 428 -19.15 0.25 -20.49
C PRO A 428 -19.56 1.45 -21.35
N LYS A 429 -18.65 2.43 -21.48
CA LYS A 429 -18.85 3.67 -22.26
C LYS A 429 -20.17 4.42 -21.93
N THR A 430 -20.62 4.36 -20.68
CA THR A 430 -21.90 4.93 -20.26
C THR A 430 -21.68 6.00 -19.20
N ALA A 431 -22.35 7.14 -19.36
CA ALA A 431 -22.29 8.25 -18.42
C ALA A 431 -23.22 8.01 -17.23
N TYR A 432 -22.68 8.18 -16.03
CA TYR A 432 -23.37 8.06 -14.76
C TYR A 432 -23.10 9.29 -13.90
N ARG A 433 -24.01 9.51 -12.96
CA ARG A 433 -24.01 10.63 -12.02
C ARG A 433 -24.25 10.07 -10.63
N TRP A 434 -23.56 10.59 -9.63
CA TRP A 434 -23.65 10.17 -8.24
C TRP A 434 -23.87 11.34 -7.30
N ARG A 435 -24.59 11.07 -6.22
CA ARG A 435 -24.71 11.94 -5.05
C ARG A 435 -24.62 11.08 -3.80
N ILE A 436 -24.21 11.69 -2.69
CA ILE A 436 -24.21 11.02 -1.39
C ILE A 436 -24.85 11.91 -0.33
N ALA A 437 -25.50 11.30 0.65
CA ALA A 437 -26.00 12.00 1.83
C ALA A 437 -25.46 11.33 3.09
N ALA A 438 -24.91 12.12 4.01
CA ALA A 438 -24.47 11.60 5.30
C ALA A 438 -25.69 11.19 6.14
N ILE A 439 -25.56 10.09 6.87
CA ILE A 439 -26.54 9.61 7.84
C ILE A 439 -25.93 9.80 9.23
N VAL A 440 -26.54 10.67 10.03
CA VAL A 440 -26.13 10.99 11.40
C VAL A 440 -27.28 10.64 12.34
N ASN A 441 -27.03 9.79 13.34
CA ASN A 441 -28.06 9.31 14.27
C ASN A 441 -29.30 8.71 13.55
N GLY A 442 -29.08 8.03 12.42
CA GLY A 442 -30.14 7.43 11.61
C GLY A 442 -30.93 8.40 10.73
N VAL A 443 -30.61 9.70 10.76
CA VAL A 443 -31.26 10.72 9.94
C VAL A 443 -30.38 11.05 8.73
N GLU A 444 -30.96 10.95 7.54
CA GLU A 444 -30.30 11.31 6.30
C GLU A 444 -30.28 12.85 6.12
N GLY A 445 -29.10 13.39 5.87
CA GLY A 445 -28.88 14.81 5.63
C GLY A 445 -29.11 15.24 4.18
N ARG A 446 -28.64 16.45 3.85
CA ARG A 446 -28.67 16.96 2.48
C ARG A 446 -27.70 16.17 1.59
N ALA A 447 -28.14 15.84 0.38
CA ALA A 447 -27.29 15.24 -0.64
C ALA A 447 -26.17 16.20 -1.09
N SER A 448 -25.02 15.63 -1.41
CA SER A 448 -23.87 16.31 -2.01
C SER A 448 -24.23 16.95 -3.34
N GLU A 449 -23.34 17.83 -3.81
CA GLU A 449 -23.29 18.13 -5.23
C GLU A 449 -23.02 16.85 -6.04
N GLU A 450 -23.44 16.87 -7.29
CA GLU A 450 -23.30 15.74 -8.19
C GLU A 450 -21.83 15.56 -8.64
N ALA A 451 -21.35 14.32 -8.60
CA ALA A 451 -20.16 13.91 -9.34
C ALA A 451 -20.58 13.07 -10.54
N ALA A 452 -19.98 13.29 -11.70
CA ALA A 452 -20.34 12.58 -12.93
C ALA A 452 -19.11 12.00 -13.63
N ALA A 453 -19.28 10.87 -14.29
CA ALA A 453 -18.22 10.25 -15.07
C ALA A 453 -18.76 9.24 -16.08
N THR A 454 -17.93 8.91 -17.08
CA THR A 454 -18.22 7.87 -18.08
C THR A 454 -17.32 6.67 -17.82
N THR A 455 -17.88 5.47 -17.74
CA THR A 455 -17.13 4.21 -17.65
C THR A 455 -16.23 4.02 -18.87
N ARG A 456 -15.13 3.30 -18.69
CA ARG A 456 -14.16 3.04 -19.76
C ARG A 456 -14.74 2.06 -20.80
N PRO A 457 -14.14 1.97 -22.00
CA PRO A 457 -14.36 0.84 -22.88
C PRO A 457 -13.92 -0.47 -22.22
N VAL A 458 -14.59 -1.57 -22.57
CA VAL A 458 -14.03 -2.92 -22.34
C VAL A 458 -12.72 -3.00 -23.13
N PRO A 459 -11.59 -3.36 -22.49
CA PRO A 459 -10.35 -3.60 -23.19
C PRO A 459 -10.53 -4.66 -24.29
N ALA A 460 -9.83 -4.49 -25.41
CA ALA A 460 -9.81 -5.55 -26.42
C ALA A 460 -9.24 -6.84 -25.82
N PRO A 461 -9.75 -8.03 -26.19
CA PRO A 461 -9.18 -9.29 -25.73
C PRO A 461 -7.67 -9.34 -25.97
N CYS A 462 -6.91 -9.55 -24.90
CA CYS A 462 -5.46 -9.59 -24.96
C CYS A 462 -4.97 -11.04 -25.01
N ALA A 463 -4.80 -11.57 -26.22
CA ALA A 463 -4.32 -12.95 -26.42
C ALA A 463 -2.83 -13.11 -26.07
N ASN A 464 -2.05 -12.04 -26.22
CA ASN A 464 -0.61 -12.01 -25.96
C ASN A 464 -0.26 -10.81 -25.05
N PRO A 465 -0.42 -10.96 -23.71
CA PRO A 465 0.01 -9.93 -22.77
C PRO A 465 1.45 -9.46 -23.02
N GLY A 466 1.71 -8.18 -22.79
CA GLY A 466 2.97 -7.50 -23.09
C GLY A 466 3.06 -6.92 -24.51
N ALA A 467 2.23 -7.39 -25.43
CA ALA A 467 2.18 -6.91 -26.81
C ALA A 467 0.83 -6.25 -27.18
N CYS A 468 -0.17 -6.29 -26.29
CA CYS A 468 -1.48 -5.75 -26.60
C CYS A 468 -1.45 -4.22 -26.68
N PRO A 469 -2.15 -3.62 -27.66
CA PRO A 469 -2.26 -2.17 -27.75
C PRO A 469 -2.83 -1.58 -26.46
N ILE A 470 -2.27 -0.43 -26.06
CA ILE A 470 -2.83 0.37 -24.97
C ILE A 470 -3.90 1.26 -25.59
N GLY A 471 -5.15 1.16 -25.11
CA GLY A 471 -6.22 2.06 -25.54
C GLY A 471 -5.93 3.50 -25.09
N GLU A 472 -6.36 4.48 -25.87
CA GLU A 472 -6.30 5.91 -25.50
C GLU A 472 -7.10 6.23 -24.23
#